data_AF-A0A1F6GLV4-F1
#
_entry.id   AF-A0A1F6GLV4-F1
#
_cell.length_a   1.000
_cell.length_b   1.000
_cell.length_c   1.000
_cell.angle_alpha   90.00
_cell.angle_beta   90.00
_cell.angle_gamma   90.00
#
_symmetry.space_group_name_H-M   'P 1'
#
loop_
_entity.id
_entity.type
_entity.pdbx_description
1 polymer ?
#
loop_
_entity_poly.entity_id
_entity_poly.type
_entity_poly.pdbx_seq_one_letter_code
_entity_poly.pdbx_strand_id
1 'polypeptide(L)'
;MEPPILKFVPHLLGFSLSFNAGMINLLSIMQPLHMGVSHVTGTVSHLSLQLVLGGQEVQFYLLTLAFFLLGAFTSGLAVGGGLFEPHKRYGYVLIGESVVILAAHRVFLLDPLAGIYPLSFACGVQNGLFTAYSKVVIRTTHLTGVLTDIGLELGRGVKNREFEWSRIELHLSLLAGFFTGGLLGAVGWVWFELDALLFSSLMTAGMGLAYWGFRRQHFT
;
A
#
# COMPACT_ATOMS: atom_id res chain seq x y z
N MET A 1 -30.19 2.48 8.32
CA MET A 1 -29.37 1.29 8.63
C MET A 1 -28.51 1.01 7.41
N GLU A 2 -27.18 1.10 7.52
CA GLU A 2 -26.31 0.70 6.41
C GLU A 2 -26.44 -0.81 6.17
N PRO A 3 -26.59 -1.28 4.91
CA PRO A 3 -26.65 -2.70 4.60
C PRO A 3 -25.41 -3.45 5.15
N PRO A 4 -25.56 -4.69 5.65
CA PRO A 4 -24.47 -5.48 6.24
C PRO A 4 -23.22 -5.59 5.38
N ILE A 5 -23.40 -5.53 4.05
CA ILE A 5 -22.33 -5.62 3.06
C ILE A 5 -21.34 -4.45 3.15
N LEU A 6 -21.80 -3.25 3.53
CA LEU A 6 -20.95 -2.05 3.64
C LEU A 6 -19.99 -2.10 4.83
N LYS A 7 -20.25 -2.94 5.83
CA LYS A 7 -19.31 -3.17 6.94
C LYS A 7 -18.17 -4.11 6.55
N PHE A 8 -18.40 -5.03 5.62
CA PHE A 8 -17.42 -6.05 5.25
C PHE A 8 -16.44 -5.59 4.16
N VAL A 9 -16.93 -4.72 3.26
CA VAL A 9 -16.17 -4.14 2.15
C VAL A 9 -14.86 -3.45 2.59
N PRO A 10 -14.82 -2.61 3.64
CA PRO A 10 -13.60 -1.98 4.12
C PRO A 10 -12.56 -2.96 4.63
N HIS A 11 -12.97 -4.03 5.32
CA HIS A 11 -12.06 -5.05 5.84
C HIS A 11 -11.45 -5.85 4.70
N LEU A 12 -12.27 -6.28 3.73
CA LEU A 12 -11.80 -7.06 2.58
C LEU A 12 -10.90 -6.23 1.65
N LEU A 13 -11.29 -4.99 1.35
CA LEU A 13 -10.48 -4.08 0.54
C LEU A 13 -9.19 -3.70 1.27
N GLY A 14 -9.28 -3.34 2.55
CA GLY A 14 -8.12 -3.02 3.38
C GLY A 14 -7.13 -4.17 3.48
N PHE A 15 -7.63 -5.39 3.71
CA PHE A 15 -6.83 -6.61 3.70
C PHE A 15 -6.16 -6.81 2.33
N SER A 16 -6.91 -6.78 1.24
CA SER A 16 -6.40 -7.07 -0.11
C SER A 16 -5.33 -6.07 -0.54
N LEU A 17 -5.55 -4.78 -0.27
CA LEU A 17 -4.55 -3.75 -0.57
C LEU A 17 -3.32 -3.88 0.33
N SER A 18 -3.50 -4.10 1.64
CA SER A 18 -2.37 -4.29 2.56
C SER A 18 -1.56 -5.54 2.22
N PHE A 19 -2.24 -6.61 1.82
CA PHE A 19 -1.63 -7.82 1.29
C PHE A 19 -0.76 -7.52 0.07
N ASN A 20 -1.31 -6.86 -0.94
CA ASN A 20 -0.53 -6.53 -2.13
C ASN A 20 0.65 -5.60 -1.79
N ALA A 21 0.45 -4.67 -0.86
CA ALA A 21 1.51 -3.77 -0.38
C ALA A 21 2.64 -4.53 0.33
N GLY A 22 2.30 -5.50 1.18
CA GLY A 22 3.27 -6.35 1.87
C GLY A 22 4.08 -7.19 0.90
N MET A 23 3.44 -7.73 -0.14
CA MET A 23 4.10 -8.47 -1.21
C MET A 23 5.07 -7.58 -1.99
N ILE A 24 4.60 -6.44 -2.49
CA ILE A 24 5.43 -5.46 -3.22
C ILE A 24 6.62 -4.99 -2.37
N ASN A 25 6.37 -4.67 -1.09
CA ASN A 25 7.40 -4.18 -0.19
C ASN A 25 8.45 -5.26 0.10
N LEU A 26 8.07 -6.53 0.19
CA LEU A 26 9.05 -7.59 0.33
C LEU A 26 9.84 -7.81 -0.97
N LEU A 27 9.17 -7.84 -2.12
CA LEU A 27 9.85 -8.00 -3.41
C LEU A 27 10.85 -6.86 -3.66
N SER A 28 10.59 -5.65 -3.15
CA SER A 28 11.56 -4.55 -3.18
C SER A 28 12.73 -4.76 -2.20
N ILE A 29 12.49 -5.34 -1.02
CA ILE A 29 13.57 -5.71 -0.07
C ILE A 29 14.49 -6.78 -0.66
N MET A 30 14.01 -7.63 -1.58
CA MET A 30 14.86 -8.61 -2.27
C MET A 30 15.74 -7.99 -3.36
N GLN A 31 15.53 -6.72 -3.69
CA GLN A 31 16.35 -5.98 -4.66
C GLN A 31 17.62 -5.42 -4.01
N PRO A 32 18.61 -4.97 -4.81
CA PRO A 32 19.78 -4.28 -4.29
C PRO A 32 19.37 -3.11 -3.37
N LEU A 33 20.14 -2.90 -2.31
CA LEU A 33 19.88 -1.96 -1.20
C LEU A 33 18.86 -2.43 -0.13
N HIS A 34 18.24 -3.59 -0.29
CA HIS A 34 17.43 -4.27 0.74
C HIS A 34 16.36 -3.39 1.42
N MET A 35 15.72 -2.52 0.63
CA MET A 35 14.80 -1.53 1.17
C MET A 35 13.36 -1.75 0.74
N GLY A 36 12.46 -1.51 1.68
CA GLY A 36 11.03 -1.49 1.41
C GLY A 36 10.60 -0.17 0.77
N VAL A 37 9.92 -0.21 -0.38
CA VAL A 37 9.31 1.00 -1.00
C VAL A 37 8.28 1.67 -0.11
N SER A 38 7.74 0.94 0.87
CA SER A 38 6.74 1.46 1.79
C SER A 38 7.32 2.05 3.08
N HIS A 39 8.61 1.89 3.32
CA HIS A 39 9.30 2.32 4.54
C HIS A 39 9.98 3.70 4.36
N VAL A 40 9.15 4.72 4.10
CA VAL A 40 9.59 6.10 3.79
C VAL A 40 10.49 6.69 4.89
N THR A 41 10.20 6.40 6.16
CA THR A 41 11.02 6.84 7.31
C THR A 41 12.46 6.32 7.21
N GLY A 42 12.64 5.05 6.86
CA GLY A 42 13.96 4.48 6.64
C GLY A 42 14.65 5.06 5.41
N THR A 43 13.93 5.27 4.31
CA THR A 43 14.46 5.92 3.10
C THR A 43 15.02 7.31 3.42
N VAL A 44 14.32 8.11 4.24
CA VAL A 44 14.82 9.42 4.69
C VAL A 44 16.07 9.26 5.55
N SER A 45 16.11 8.31 6.48
CA SER A 45 17.30 8.05 7.31
C SER A 45 18.51 7.63 6.47
N HIS A 46 18.32 6.77 5.47
CA HIS A 46 19.38 6.39 4.53
C HIS A 46 19.85 7.58 3.70
N LEU A 47 18.94 8.43 3.19
CA LEU A 47 19.31 9.66 2.50
C LEU A 47 20.18 10.58 3.39
N SER A 48 19.77 10.80 4.64
CA SER A 48 20.56 11.60 5.59
C SER A 48 21.96 11.03 5.79
N LEU A 49 22.08 9.71 5.94
CA LEU A 49 23.37 9.05 6.09
C LEU A 49 24.25 9.22 4.84
N GLN A 50 23.69 9.02 3.65
CA GLN A 50 24.42 9.16 2.39
C GLN A 50 24.90 10.60 2.16
N LEU A 51 24.10 11.61 2.55
CA LEU A 51 24.49 13.02 2.44
C LEU A 51 25.69 13.36 3.34
N VAL A 52 25.74 12.81 4.56
CA VAL A 52 26.85 13.05 5.50
C VAL A 52 28.11 12.31 5.08
N LEU A 53 27.98 11.07 4.60
CA LEU A 53 29.11 10.23 4.22
C LEU A 53 29.62 10.48 2.79
N GLY A 54 28.97 11.37 2.02
CA GLY A 54 29.31 11.61 0.62
C GLY A 54 29.08 10.37 -0.26
N GLY A 55 28.06 9.58 0.06
CA GLY A 55 27.78 8.33 -0.63
C GLY A 55 27.13 8.52 -2.00
N GLN A 56 27.25 7.51 -2.86
CA GLN A 56 26.84 7.59 -4.27
C GLN A 56 25.31 7.45 -4.46
N GLU A 57 24.59 6.96 -3.45
CA GLU A 57 23.15 6.65 -3.54
C GLU A 57 22.22 7.82 -3.17
N VAL A 58 22.78 9.03 -2.95
CA VAL A 58 21.98 10.22 -2.59
C VAL A 58 20.85 10.46 -3.60
N GLN A 59 21.18 10.42 -4.90
CA GLN A 59 20.19 10.64 -5.96
C GLN A 59 19.10 9.56 -5.95
N PHE A 60 19.47 8.30 -5.71
CA PHE A 60 18.54 7.18 -5.67
C PHE A 60 17.50 7.35 -4.55
N TYR A 61 17.92 7.66 -3.32
CA TYR A 61 16.97 7.85 -2.22
C TYR A 61 16.09 9.09 -2.43
N LEU A 62 16.66 10.19 -2.94
CA LEU A 62 15.91 11.40 -3.24
C LEU A 62 14.83 11.16 -4.31
N LEU A 63 15.18 10.48 -5.40
CA LEU A 63 14.22 10.13 -6.46
C LEU A 63 13.17 9.15 -5.94
N THR A 64 13.54 8.17 -5.12
CA THR A 64 12.58 7.23 -4.51
C THR A 64 11.51 7.97 -3.70
N LEU A 65 11.91 8.96 -2.89
CA LEU A 65 10.99 9.83 -2.15
C LEU A 65 10.13 10.71 -3.06
N ALA A 66 10.73 11.27 -4.11
CA ALA A 66 10.02 12.09 -5.08
C ALA A 66 8.94 11.29 -5.83
N PHE A 67 9.25 10.07 -6.28
CA PHE A 67 8.28 9.19 -6.94
C PHE A 67 7.16 8.77 -6.00
N PHE A 68 7.46 8.44 -4.74
CA PHE A 68 6.43 8.17 -3.73
C PHE A 68 5.48 9.36 -3.57
N LEU A 69 6.04 10.56 -3.42
CA LEU A 69 5.28 11.79 -3.27
C LEU A 69 4.41 12.08 -4.50
N LEU A 70 4.96 11.91 -5.70
CA LEU A 70 4.23 12.04 -6.96
C LEU A 70 3.08 11.02 -7.04
N GLY A 71 3.30 9.78 -6.62
CA GLY A 71 2.26 8.77 -6.53
C GLY A 71 1.12 9.21 -5.61
N ALA A 72 1.44 9.61 -4.39
CA ALA A 72 0.45 10.11 -3.44
C ALA A 72 -0.29 11.36 -3.95
N PHE A 73 0.42 12.27 -4.61
CA PHE A 73 -0.14 13.45 -5.26
C PHE A 73 -1.15 13.05 -6.36
N THR A 74 -0.81 12.10 -7.23
CA THR A 74 -1.73 11.64 -8.29
C THR A 74 -2.97 10.97 -7.72
N SER A 75 -2.84 10.17 -6.66
CA SER A 75 -4.01 9.60 -5.98
C SER A 75 -4.89 10.70 -5.35
N GLY A 76 -4.26 11.71 -4.74
CA GLY A 76 -4.96 12.88 -4.19
C GLY A 76 -5.77 13.64 -5.25
N LEU A 77 -5.22 13.85 -6.44
CA LEU A 77 -5.92 14.46 -7.57
C LEU A 77 -7.08 13.59 -8.10
N ALA A 78 -6.89 12.27 -8.15
CA ALA A 78 -7.85 11.36 -8.78
C ALA A 78 -9.07 11.07 -7.91
N VAL A 79 -8.86 10.96 -6.59
CA VAL A 79 -9.89 10.53 -5.64
C VAL A 79 -10.39 11.70 -4.79
N GLY A 80 -9.55 12.70 -4.48
CA GLY A 80 -9.89 13.75 -3.52
C GLY A 80 -10.00 13.17 -2.11
N GLY A 81 -9.07 13.57 -1.23
CA GLY A 81 -8.99 13.03 0.14
C GLY A 81 -10.32 13.08 0.90
N GLY A 82 -10.51 12.16 1.85
CA GLY A 82 -11.72 12.08 2.67
C GLY A 82 -12.20 10.65 2.94
N LEU A 83 -13.49 10.52 3.26
CA LEU A 83 -14.15 9.22 3.43
C LEU A 83 -14.26 8.49 2.10
N PHE A 84 -14.33 7.16 2.17
CA PHE A 84 -14.61 6.34 0.99
C PHE A 84 -15.98 6.69 0.42
N GLU A 85 -16.00 7.10 -0.84
CA GLU A 85 -17.23 7.44 -1.56
C GLU A 85 -17.33 6.60 -2.84
N PRO A 86 -18.25 5.65 -2.93
CA PRO A 86 -18.30 4.65 -4.02
C PRO A 86 -18.58 5.22 -5.42
N HIS A 87 -18.83 6.53 -5.56
CA HIS A 87 -18.91 7.20 -6.86
C HIS A 87 -17.55 7.68 -7.39
N LYS A 88 -16.48 7.69 -6.57
CA LYS A 88 -15.13 8.12 -6.94
C LYS A 88 -14.42 7.13 -7.86
N ARG A 89 -13.33 7.59 -8.46
CA ARG A 89 -12.61 6.93 -9.56
C ARG A 89 -11.61 5.85 -9.11
N TYR A 90 -11.85 5.15 -7.99
CA TYR A 90 -10.91 4.16 -7.44
C TYR A 90 -10.50 3.08 -8.45
N GLY A 91 -11.45 2.58 -9.26
CA GLY A 91 -11.15 1.59 -10.29
C GLY A 91 -10.12 2.07 -11.32
N TYR A 92 -10.21 3.32 -11.78
CA TYR A 92 -9.23 3.89 -12.72
C TYR A 92 -7.85 4.01 -12.08
N VAL A 93 -7.80 4.39 -10.81
CA VAL A 93 -6.52 4.53 -10.07
C VAL A 93 -5.87 3.16 -9.90
N LEU A 94 -6.63 2.13 -9.53
CA LEU A 94 -6.14 0.75 -9.39
C LEU A 94 -5.66 0.16 -10.73
N ILE A 95 -6.38 0.41 -11.84
CA ILE A 95 -5.91 0.00 -13.17
C ILE A 95 -4.64 0.76 -13.58
N GLY A 96 -4.55 2.06 -13.27
CA GLY A 96 -3.32 2.82 -13.52
C GLY A 96 -2.14 2.29 -12.70
N GLU A 97 -2.36 2.00 -11.42
CA GLU A 97 -1.38 1.40 -10.53
C GLU A 97 -0.89 0.04 -11.04
N SER A 98 -1.79 -0.84 -11.51
CA SER A 98 -1.39 -2.15 -12.04
C SER A 98 -0.49 -2.04 -13.27
N VAL A 99 -0.76 -1.06 -14.16
CA VAL A 99 0.09 -0.74 -15.32
C VAL A 99 1.46 -0.24 -14.86
N VAL A 100 1.52 0.61 -13.83
CA VAL A 100 2.80 1.08 -13.28
C VAL A 100 3.59 -0.07 -12.65
N ILE A 101 2.95 -0.99 -11.92
CA ILE A 101 3.62 -2.18 -11.36
C ILE A 101 4.17 -3.06 -12.50
N LEU A 102 3.40 -3.24 -13.58
CA LEU A 102 3.86 -3.98 -14.77
C LEU A 102 5.05 -3.28 -15.44
N ALA A 103 5.02 -1.94 -15.52
CA ALA A 103 6.15 -1.18 -16.03
C ALA A 103 7.38 -1.32 -15.12
N ALA A 104 7.19 -1.31 -13.80
CA ALA A 104 8.26 -1.52 -12.82
C ALA A 104 8.96 -2.87 -13.05
N HIS A 105 8.21 -3.95 -13.26
CA HIS A 105 8.76 -5.26 -13.63
C HIS A 105 9.71 -5.17 -14.84
N ARG A 106 9.29 -4.48 -15.91
CA ARG A 106 10.14 -4.30 -17.10
C ARG A 106 11.38 -3.46 -16.83
N VAL A 107 11.27 -2.44 -15.98
CA VAL A 107 12.42 -1.60 -15.60
C VAL A 107 13.40 -2.40 -14.73
N PHE A 108 12.93 -3.22 -13.78
CA PHE A 108 13.79 -4.10 -12.97
C PHE A 108 14.64 -5.06 -13.81
N LEU A 109 14.12 -5.54 -14.96
CA LEU A 109 14.88 -6.38 -15.90
C LEU A 109 16.03 -5.62 -16.59
N LEU A 110 15.95 -4.30 -16.69
CA LEU A 110 16.97 -3.46 -17.33
C LEU A 110 17.94 -2.87 -16.30
N ASP A 111 17.41 -2.39 -15.19
CA ASP A 111 18.14 -1.79 -14.08
C ASP A 111 17.38 -2.04 -12.76
N PRO A 112 17.91 -2.93 -11.90
CA PRO A 112 17.29 -3.26 -10.62
C PRO A 112 17.06 -2.07 -9.69
N LEU A 113 17.92 -1.04 -9.74
CA LEU A 113 17.75 0.15 -8.91
C LEU A 113 16.66 1.05 -9.50
N ALA A 114 16.66 1.27 -10.81
CA ALA A 114 15.65 2.11 -11.45
C ALA A 114 14.22 1.55 -11.32
N GLY A 115 14.05 0.23 -11.19
CA GLY A 115 12.75 -0.41 -10.99
C GLY A 115 12.05 0.01 -9.69
N ILE A 116 12.81 0.47 -8.69
CA ILE A 116 12.29 0.96 -7.41
C ILE A 116 11.48 2.25 -7.59
N TYR A 117 11.81 3.12 -8.55
CA TYR A 117 11.11 4.39 -8.75
C TYR A 117 9.62 4.24 -9.13
N PRO A 118 9.26 3.51 -10.22
CA PRO A 118 7.86 3.27 -10.53
C PRO A 118 7.14 2.48 -9.43
N LEU A 119 7.82 1.57 -8.74
CA LEU A 119 7.22 0.82 -7.63
C LEU A 119 6.95 1.71 -6.40
N SER A 120 7.84 2.65 -6.11
CA SER A 120 7.66 3.69 -5.09
C SER A 120 6.50 4.61 -5.42
N PHE A 121 6.35 5.00 -6.71
CA PHE A 121 5.18 5.73 -7.18
C PHE A 121 3.89 4.92 -6.99
N ALA A 122 3.85 3.65 -7.40
CA ALA A 122 2.69 2.78 -7.19
C ALA A 122 2.33 2.68 -5.70
N CYS A 123 3.32 2.48 -4.83
CA CYS A 123 3.12 2.47 -3.39
C CYS A 123 2.56 3.80 -2.85
N GLY A 124 3.02 4.93 -3.38
CA GLY A 124 2.48 6.26 -3.06
C GLY A 124 1.02 6.41 -3.50
N VAL A 125 0.68 5.94 -4.70
CA VAL A 125 -0.69 5.88 -5.20
C VAL A 125 -1.58 5.06 -4.26
N GLN A 126 -1.18 3.83 -3.92
CA GLN A 126 -1.94 2.94 -3.06
C GLN A 126 -2.18 3.53 -1.66
N ASN A 127 -1.18 4.23 -1.12
CA ASN A 127 -1.26 4.89 0.18
C ASN A 127 -2.15 6.14 0.19
N GLY A 128 -2.34 6.78 -0.96
CA GLY A 128 -3.29 7.88 -1.12
C GLY A 128 -4.70 7.42 -1.50
N LEU A 129 -4.91 6.13 -1.77
CA LEU A 129 -6.13 5.60 -2.36
C LEU A 129 -7.27 5.51 -1.34
N PHE A 130 -6.99 5.10 -0.10
CA PHE A 130 -7.97 5.10 0.98
C PHE A 130 -7.47 5.99 2.10
N THR A 131 -8.25 7.01 2.49
CA THR A 131 -7.83 7.94 3.55
C THR A 131 -8.72 7.94 4.76
N ALA A 132 -9.97 7.44 4.72
CA ALA A 132 -10.78 7.37 5.92
C ALA A 132 -11.91 6.32 5.87
N TYR A 133 -12.04 5.57 6.95
CA TYR A 133 -13.22 4.75 7.30
C TYR A 133 -13.60 5.01 8.76
N SER A 134 -14.87 5.32 9.04
CA SER A 134 -15.35 5.53 10.42
C SER A 134 -14.47 6.49 11.26
N LYS A 135 -13.99 7.58 10.64
CA LYS A 135 -13.05 8.57 11.20
C LYS A 135 -11.62 8.05 11.49
N VAL A 136 -11.30 6.82 11.11
CA VAL A 136 -9.93 6.26 11.15
C VAL A 136 -9.28 6.45 9.79
N VAL A 137 -8.08 7.02 9.77
CA VAL A 137 -7.27 7.14 8.55
C VAL A 137 -6.62 5.79 8.28
N ILE A 138 -7.12 5.07 7.27
CA ILE A 138 -6.53 3.79 6.86
C ILE A 138 -5.33 4.08 5.96
N ARG A 139 -4.14 3.54 6.28
CA ARG A 139 -2.98 3.53 5.36
C ARG A 139 -2.43 2.11 5.31
N THR A 140 -2.40 1.53 4.11
CA THR A 140 -2.15 0.09 3.91
C THR A 140 -0.70 -0.32 4.21
N THR A 141 0.25 0.63 4.19
CA THR A 141 1.66 0.34 4.49
C THR A 141 2.20 0.99 5.77
N HIS A 142 1.37 1.73 6.51
CA HIS A 142 1.83 2.48 7.68
C HIS A 142 1.75 1.63 8.95
N LEU A 143 2.46 0.50 8.98
CA LEU A 143 2.34 -0.50 10.06
C LEU A 143 2.72 0.02 11.45
N THR A 144 3.63 0.99 11.55
CA THR A 144 3.92 1.66 12.83
C THR A 144 2.67 2.35 13.40
N GLY A 145 1.90 3.03 12.55
CA GLY A 145 0.61 3.61 12.93
C GLY A 145 -0.40 2.53 13.33
N VAL A 146 -0.53 1.48 12.52
CA VAL A 146 -1.45 0.36 12.78
C VAL A 146 -1.20 -0.28 14.15
N LEU A 147 0.05 -0.62 14.47
CA LEU A 147 0.40 -1.20 15.77
C LEU A 147 0.18 -0.22 16.92
N THR A 148 0.50 1.06 16.72
CA THR A 148 0.25 2.11 17.73
C THR A 148 -1.25 2.24 18.02
N ASP A 149 -2.08 2.27 16.98
CA ASP A 149 -3.53 2.40 17.10
C ASP A 149 -4.15 1.18 17.79
N ILE A 150 -3.71 -0.04 17.48
CA ILE A 150 -4.11 -1.25 18.23
C ILE A 150 -3.78 -1.10 19.72
N GLY A 151 -2.54 -0.68 20.04
CA GLY A 151 -2.11 -0.48 21.42
C GLY A 151 -2.92 0.58 22.15
N LEU A 152 -3.24 1.69 21.48
CA LEU A 152 -4.06 2.77 22.04
C LEU A 152 -5.51 2.33 22.28
N GLU A 153 -6.14 1.62 21.35
CA GLU A 153 -7.52 1.15 21.50
C GLU A 153 -7.63 0.08 22.60
N LEU A 154 -6.67 -0.86 22.67
CA LEU A 154 -6.59 -1.83 23.78
C LEU A 154 -6.39 -1.12 25.13
N GLY A 155 -5.48 -0.16 25.20
CA GLY A 155 -5.22 0.61 26.42
C GLY A 155 -6.43 1.42 26.90
N ARG A 156 -7.16 2.05 25.95
CA ARG A 156 -8.43 2.73 26.25
C ARG A 156 -9.50 1.76 26.72
N GLY A 157 -9.60 0.59 26.09
CA GLY A 157 -10.57 -0.44 26.48
C GLY A 157 -10.34 -0.97 27.89
N VAL A 158 -9.09 -1.19 28.28
CA VAL A 158 -8.74 -1.55 29.66
C VAL A 158 -9.07 -0.41 30.63
N LYS A 159 -8.73 0.83 30.28
CA LYS A 159 -8.94 2.00 31.16
C LYS A 159 -10.41 2.34 31.36
N ASN A 160 -11.20 2.33 30.29
CA ASN A 160 -12.59 2.80 30.29
C ASN A 160 -13.60 1.64 30.38
N ARG A 161 -13.14 0.38 30.36
CA ARG A 161 -13.97 -0.84 30.29
C ARG A 161 -14.87 -0.93 29.05
N GLU A 162 -14.52 -0.20 27.99
CA GLU A 162 -15.25 -0.16 26.73
C GLU A 162 -14.28 -0.36 25.56
N PHE A 163 -14.41 -1.50 24.86
CA PHE A 163 -13.54 -1.85 23.74
C PHE A 163 -14.21 -1.53 22.41
N GLU A 164 -13.50 -0.78 21.56
CA GLU A 164 -13.87 -0.52 20.17
C GLU A 164 -13.37 -1.65 19.26
N TRP A 165 -13.93 -2.85 19.42
CA TRP A 165 -13.48 -4.07 18.72
C TRP A 165 -13.43 -3.93 17.20
N SER A 166 -14.39 -3.24 16.60
CA SER A 166 -14.43 -3.01 15.14
C SER A 166 -13.16 -2.32 14.61
N ARG A 167 -12.59 -1.37 15.39
CA ARG A 167 -11.35 -0.69 15.03
C ARG A 167 -10.16 -1.62 15.18
N ILE A 168 -10.10 -2.40 16.24
CA ILE A 168 -9.03 -3.36 16.48
C ILE A 168 -9.03 -4.42 15.37
N GLU A 169 -10.19 -4.98 15.03
CA GLU A 169 -10.36 -5.96 13.95
C GLU A 169 -9.90 -5.42 12.59
N LEU A 170 -10.21 -4.16 12.29
CA LEU A 170 -9.75 -3.52 11.06
C LEU A 170 -8.21 -3.42 11.03
N HIS A 171 -7.58 -2.91 12.09
CA HIS A 171 -6.12 -2.78 12.15
C HIS A 171 -5.42 -4.15 12.11
N LEU A 172 -5.97 -5.16 12.80
CA LEU A 172 -5.48 -6.53 12.73
C LEU A 172 -5.61 -7.10 11.32
N SER A 173 -6.69 -6.80 10.60
CA SER A 173 -6.85 -7.19 9.20
C SER A 173 -5.79 -6.56 8.30
N LEU A 174 -5.47 -5.26 8.47
CA LEU A 174 -4.40 -4.59 7.72
C LEU A 174 -3.03 -5.22 8.02
N LEU A 175 -2.74 -5.46 9.31
CA LEU A 175 -1.49 -6.09 9.74
C LEU A 175 -1.36 -7.51 9.19
N ALA A 176 -2.42 -8.32 9.31
CA ALA A 176 -2.46 -9.68 8.79
C ALA A 176 -2.30 -9.71 7.27
N GLY A 177 -3.00 -8.81 6.56
CA GLY A 177 -2.86 -8.63 5.12
C GLY A 177 -1.41 -8.36 4.74
N PHE A 178 -0.80 -7.30 5.28
CA PHE A 178 0.59 -6.95 4.98
C PHE A 178 1.56 -8.08 5.30
N PHE A 179 1.42 -8.72 6.46
CA PHE A 179 2.29 -9.83 6.86
C PHE A 179 2.16 -11.03 5.92
N THR A 180 0.93 -11.48 5.63
CA THR A 180 0.69 -12.63 4.74
C THR A 180 1.06 -12.34 3.29
N GLY A 181 0.87 -11.10 2.83
CA GLY A 181 1.36 -10.62 1.55
C GLY A 181 2.88 -10.65 1.47
N GLY A 182 3.57 -10.22 2.52
CA GLY A 182 5.01 -10.38 2.66
C GLY A 182 5.41 -11.86 2.59
N LEU A 183 4.81 -12.74 3.39
CA LEU A 183 5.10 -14.18 3.34
C LEU A 183 4.95 -14.75 1.93
N LEU A 184 3.85 -14.44 1.23
CA LEU A 184 3.64 -14.90 -0.15
C LEU A 184 4.56 -14.22 -1.16
N GLY A 185 4.99 -12.98 -0.92
CA GLY A 185 6.08 -12.36 -1.67
C GLY A 185 7.40 -13.10 -1.49
N ALA A 186 7.68 -13.64 -0.30
CA ALA A 186 8.93 -14.34 0.00
C ALA A 186 8.95 -15.68 -0.72
N VAL A 187 7.85 -16.43 -0.60
CA VAL A 187 7.61 -17.65 -1.35
C VAL A 187 7.68 -17.33 -2.85
N GLY A 188 6.97 -16.29 -3.30
CA GLY A 188 6.97 -15.85 -4.68
C GLY A 188 8.38 -15.59 -5.22
N TRP A 189 9.23 -14.91 -4.45
CA TRP A 189 10.62 -14.66 -4.81
C TRP A 189 11.43 -15.97 -4.96
N VAL A 190 11.25 -16.93 -4.05
CA VAL A 190 11.97 -18.22 -4.11
C VAL A 190 11.63 -19.04 -5.36
N TRP A 191 10.38 -18.99 -5.81
CA TRP A 191 9.91 -19.83 -6.92
C TRP A 191 9.84 -19.11 -8.28
N PHE A 192 9.64 -17.79 -8.28
CA PHE A 192 9.38 -16.98 -9.47
C PHE A 192 10.26 -15.72 -9.55
N GLU A 193 11.12 -15.45 -8.55
CA GLU A 193 11.98 -14.28 -8.50
C GLU A 193 11.20 -12.98 -8.78
N LEU A 194 11.66 -12.17 -9.74
CA LEU A 194 11.04 -10.91 -10.13
C LEU A 194 9.64 -11.11 -10.74
N ASP A 195 9.35 -12.25 -11.38
CA ASP A 195 8.04 -12.51 -12.00
C ASP A 195 6.91 -12.61 -10.97
N ALA A 196 7.24 -12.83 -9.69
CA ALA A 196 6.27 -12.68 -8.60
C ALA A 196 5.58 -11.30 -8.60
N LEU A 197 6.24 -10.25 -9.10
CA LEU A 197 5.66 -8.91 -9.20
C LEU A 197 4.49 -8.85 -10.20
N LEU A 198 4.44 -9.75 -11.19
CA LEU A 198 3.32 -9.85 -12.13
C LEU A 198 2.04 -10.28 -11.42
N PHE A 199 2.14 -11.13 -10.39
CA PHE A 199 1.01 -11.50 -9.56
C PHE A 199 0.42 -10.28 -8.83
N SER A 200 1.27 -9.42 -8.27
CA SER A 200 0.82 -8.16 -7.66
C SER A 200 0.12 -7.25 -8.67
N SER A 201 0.66 -7.11 -9.89
CA SER A 201 0.01 -6.34 -10.96
C SER A 201 -1.37 -6.90 -11.31
N LEU A 202 -1.49 -8.21 -11.51
CA LEU A 202 -2.76 -8.88 -11.80
C LEU A 202 -3.78 -8.73 -10.66
N MET A 203 -3.32 -8.84 -9.42
CA MET A 203 -4.16 -8.66 -8.23
C MET A 203 -4.69 -7.22 -8.17
N THR A 204 -3.86 -6.21 -8.38
CA THR A 204 -4.28 -4.80 -8.45
C THR A 204 -5.28 -4.57 -9.58
N ALA A 205 -5.02 -5.13 -10.76
CA ALA A 205 -5.94 -5.04 -11.90
C ALA A 205 -7.30 -5.69 -11.57
N GLY A 206 -7.28 -6.87 -10.94
CA GLY A 206 -8.48 -7.57 -10.48
C GLY A 206 -9.31 -6.75 -9.49
N MET A 207 -8.66 -6.10 -8.51
CA MET A 207 -9.32 -5.17 -7.58
C MET A 207 -9.96 -3.98 -8.32
N GLY A 208 -9.26 -3.40 -9.30
CA GLY A 208 -9.77 -2.31 -10.12
C GLY A 208 -11.00 -2.69 -10.95
N LEU A 209 -10.95 -3.86 -11.60
CA LEU A 209 -12.07 -4.40 -12.39
C LEU A 209 -13.27 -4.76 -11.51
N ALA A 210 -13.03 -5.39 -10.35
CA ALA A 210 -14.08 -5.72 -9.39
C ALA A 210 -14.80 -4.46 -8.88
N TYR A 211 -14.04 -3.41 -8.55
CA TYR A 211 -14.61 -2.12 -8.17
C TYR A 211 -15.43 -1.50 -9.31
N TRP A 212 -14.95 -1.58 -10.56
CA TRP A 212 -15.69 -1.05 -11.69
C TRP A 212 -17.02 -1.78 -11.91
N GLY A 213 -17.01 -3.12 -11.81
CA GLY A 213 -18.22 -3.94 -11.86
C GLY A 213 -19.22 -3.57 -10.76
N PHE A 214 -18.74 -3.45 -9.52
CA PHE A 214 -19.55 -3.02 -8.38
C PHE A 214 -20.20 -1.64 -8.61
N ARG A 215 -19.40 -0.66 -9.07
CA ARG A 215 -19.87 0.70 -9.34
C ARG A 215 -20.94 0.72 -10.43
N ARG A 216 -20.76 -0.07 -11.51
CA ARG A 216 -21.74 -0.16 -12.60
C ARG A 216 -23.10 -0.71 -12.16
N GLN A 217 -23.12 -1.61 -11.18
CA GLN A 217 -24.37 -2.23 -10.73
C GLN A 217 -25.17 -1.36 -9.75
N HIS A 218 -24.52 -0.43 -9.05
CA HIS A 218 -25.13 0.30 -7.93
C HIS A 218 -25.21 1.82 -8.12
N PHE A 219 -24.44 2.41 -9.05
CA PHE A 219 -24.28 3.87 -9.16
C PHE A 219 -24.30 4.42 -10.59
N THR A 220 -24.61 3.60 -11.60
CA THR A 220 -24.91 4.02 -12.99
C THR A 220 -26.25 3.45 -13.40
#